data_AF-A0A9R1MRH0-F1
#
_entry.id   AF-A0A9R1MRH0-F1
#
_cell.length_a   1.000
_cell.length_b   1.000
_cell.length_c   1.000
_cell.angle_alpha   90.00
_cell.angle_beta   90.00
_cell.angle_gamma   90.00
#
_symmetry.space_group_name_H-M   'P 1'
#
loop_
_entity.id
_entity.type
_entity.pdbx_description
1 polymer ?
#
loop_
_entity_poly.entity_id
_entity_poly.type
_entity_poly.pdbx_seq_one_letter_code
_entity_poly.pdbx_strand_id
1 'polypeptide(L)'
;MTFAASASGDVIVAANYAGCGRTLIYDAAAGGVSPGPEMRSVKNYLFLVPVGDRTFFAMSAYSRLDVPKGGPWFEVLQQQLLPGGGGGGGRWAWSAVPDPPGLPRGQREDVRAYFVAGARVWISLRLQGTYSFDTARQRWRKEGAWMLPVLGRAVLVPDFLGSGRRLLFGIRSMRDHQFCAVDMDARPPTVLRSWPEALPTIGWAAGYKRCSFLPQVTYFGGGRFCVSVTNQTNEENPLSVASFKAVELTADLQLIERRSSYYLMPQSSRGSPVTVI
;
A
#
# COMPACT_ATOMS: atom_id res chain seq x y z
N MET A 1 8.12 -8.46 6.89
CA MET A 1 7.65 -8.91 5.56
C MET A 1 6.36 -8.16 5.22
N THR A 2 6.18 -7.76 3.96
CA THR A 2 4.97 -7.11 3.44
C THR A 2 4.26 -8.07 2.50
N PHE A 3 2.93 -8.10 2.51
CA PHE A 3 2.12 -8.96 1.66
C PHE A 3 1.21 -8.13 0.76
N ALA A 4 0.94 -8.64 -0.44
CA ALA A 4 -0.05 -8.12 -1.36
C ALA A 4 -0.75 -9.27 -2.07
N ALA A 5 -2.08 -9.21 -2.14
CA ALA A 5 -2.89 -10.14 -2.93
C ALA A 5 -3.31 -9.47 -4.23
N SER A 6 -3.32 -10.24 -5.32
CA SER A 6 -3.97 -9.87 -6.59
C SER A 6 -5.46 -9.57 -6.40
N ALA A 7 -6.09 -8.94 -7.40
CA ALA A 7 -7.52 -8.61 -7.34
C ALA A 7 -8.41 -9.88 -7.30
N SER A 8 -8.03 -10.90 -8.08
CA SER A 8 -8.63 -12.25 -8.03
C SER A 8 -8.39 -12.98 -6.70
N GLY A 9 -7.29 -12.68 -6.01
CA GLY A 9 -6.86 -13.38 -4.80
C GLY A 9 -6.10 -14.68 -5.07
N ASP A 10 -5.95 -15.07 -6.35
CA ASP A 10 -5.28 -16.31 -6.74
C ASP A 10 -3.77 -16.26 -6.53
N VAL A 11 -3.19 -15.06 -6.59
CA VAL A 11 -1.77 -14.81 -6.34
C VAL A 11 -1.59 -13.93 -5.12
N ILE A 12 -0.74 -14.36 -4.19
CA ILE A 12 -0.27 -13.56 -3.05
C ILE A 12 1.24 -13.49 -3.11
N VAL A 13 1.78 -12.28 -3.05
CA VAL A 13 3.21 -12.02 -2.99
C VAL A 13 3.57 -11.53 -1.61
N ALA A 14 4.57 -12.17 -1.02
CA ALA A 14 5.22 -11.70 0.19
C ALA A 14 6.63 -11.24 -0.17
N ALA A 15 7.02 -10.04 0.26
CA ALA A 15 8.35 -9.51 0.03
C ALA A 15 8.98 -9.03 1.34
N ASN A 16 10.23 -9.39 1.55
CA ASN A 16 10.97 -8.98 2.73
C ASN A 16 11.62 -7.61 2.52
N TYR A 17 11.39 -6.70 3.47
CA TYR A 17 11.99 -5.37 3.51
C TYR A 17 13.28 -5.31 4.34
N ALA A 18 13.64 -6.38 5.06
CA ALA A 18 14.83 -6.45 5.92
C ALA A 18 15.91 -7.38 5.33
N GLY A 19 17.01 -6.79 4.87
CA GLY A 19 18.28 -7.48 4.63
C GLY A 19 18.47 -8.16 3.26
N CYS A 20 17.47 -8.83 2.69
CA CYS A 20 17.71 -9.73 1.55
C CYS A 20 16.78 -9.60 0.34
N GLY A 21 15.75 -8.76 0.37
CA GLY A 21 14.86 -8.55 -0.79
C GLY A 21 14.12 -9.79 -1.28
N ARG A 22 14.10 -10.88 -0.49
CA ARG A 22 13.48 -12.15 -0.83
C ARG A 22 11.98 -12.02 -1.04
N THR A 23 11.49 -12.79 -2.00
CA THR A 23 10.07 -12.86 -2.36
C THR A 23 9.57 -14.29 -2.19
N LEU A 24 8.34 -14.44 -1.70
CA LEU A 24 7.57 -15.67 -1.74
C LEU A 24 6.31 -15.43 -2.57
N ILE A 25 5.93 -16.43 -3.36
CA ILE A 25 4.79 -16.36 -4.26
C ILE A 25 3.88 -17.54 -3.95
N TYR A 26 2.69 -17.25 -3.46
CA TYR A 26 1.59 -18.19 -3.46
C TYR A 26 0.83 -18.03 -4.78
N ASP A 27 0.59 -19.14 -5.47
CA ASP A 27 -0.21 -19.19 -6.69
C ASP A 27 -1.19 -20.36 -6.60
N ALA A 28 -2.47 -20.04 -6.51
CA ALA A 28 -3.54 -21.02 -6.39
C ALA A 28 -3.56 -21.98 -7.58
N ALA A 29 -3.24 -21.51 -8.79
CA ALA A 29 -3.18 -22.36 -10.00
C ALA A 29 -2.01 -23.34 -9.95
N ALA A 30 -0.91 -22.97 -9.31
CA ALA A 30 0.23 -23.85 -9.07
C ALA A 30 0.07 -24.70 -7.79
N GLY A 31 -1.02 -24.50 -7.04
CA GLY A 31 -1.37 -25.28 -5.85
C GLY A 31 -0.44 -25.07 -4.65
N GLY A 32 0.30 -23.96 -4.57
CA GLY A 32 1.23 -23.79 -3.45
C GLY A 32 2.05 -22.52 -3.40
N VAL A 33 2.95 -22.50 -2.43
CA VAL A 33 3.94 -21.43 -2.20
C VAL A 33 5.26 -21.83 -2.85
N SER A 34 5.86 -20.90 -3.59
CA SER A 34 7.18 -21.06 -4.20
C SER A 34 8.08 -19.86 -3.88
N PRO A 35 9.41 -20.05 -3.88
CA PRO A 35 10.34 -18.92 -3.82
C PRO A 35 10.22 -18.07 -5.10
N GLY A 36 10.14 -16.75 -4.91
CA GLY A 36 10.16 -15.77 -5.99
C GLY A 36 11.55 -15.19 -6.22
N PRO A 37 11.73 -14.39 -7.29
CA PRO A 37 12.97 -13.66 -7.53
C PRO A 37 13.23 -12.63 -6.41
N GLU A 38 14.50 -12.29 -6.19
CA GLU A 38 14.89 -11.24 -5.25
C GLU A 38 14.73 -9.85 -5.89
N MET A 39 14.27 -8.88 -5.10
CA MET A 39 14.23 -7.48 -5.50
C MET A 39 15.65 -6.97 -5.79
N ARG A 40 15.80 -6.11 -6.81
CA ARG A 40 17.11 -5.52 -7.14
C ARG A 40 17.55 -4.49 -6.11
N SER A 41 16.58 -3.85 -5.44
CA SER A 41 16.83 -2.96 -4.33
C SER A 41 15.83 -3.22 -3.20
N VAL A 42 16.36 -3.52 -2.02
CA VAL A 42 15.57 -3.72 -0.81
C VAL A 42 14.89 -2.41 -0.45
N LYS A 43 13.56 -2.43 -0.45
CA LYS A 43 12.70 -1.28 -0.11
C LYS A 43 12.47 -1.24 1.38
N ASN A 44 13.04 -0.26 2.07
CA ASN A 44 12.79 -0.08 3.50
C ASN A 44 11.42 0.60 3.68
N TYR A 45 10.58 0.12 4.60
CA TYR A 45 9.15 0.48 4.66
C TYR A 45 8.43 0.23 3.31
N LEU A 46 8.55 -1.00 2.81
CA LEU A 46 8.00 -1.45 1.53
C LEU A 46 6.48 -1.27 1.44
N PHE A 47 6.06 -0.55 0.41
CA PHE A 47 4.73 -0.59 -0.17
C PHE A 47 4.75 -1.55 -1.37
N LEU A 48 4.01 -2.65 -1.24
CA LEU A 48 3.80 -3.63 -2.31
C LEU A 48 2.33 -3.57 -2.70
N VAL A 49 2.03 -3.34 -3.98
CA VAL A 49 0.65 -3.16 -4.45
C VAL A 49 0.35 -4.02 -5.67
N PRO A 50 -0.81 -4.68 -5.72
CA PRO A 50 -1.28 -5.34 -6.94
C PRO A 50 -1.71 -4.27 -7.96
N VAL A 51 -1.30 -4.42 -9.21
CA VAL A 51 -1.71 -3.55 -10.33
C VAL A 51 -2.45 -4.35 -11.42
N GLY A 52 -2.38 -5.68 -11.32
CA GLY A 52 -3.15 -6.65 -12.08
C GLY A 52 -3.02 -8.02 -11.40
N ASP A 53 -3.57 -9.07 -12.00
CA ASP A 53 -3.56 -10.41 -11.37
C ASP A 53 -2.17 -11.02 -11.28
N ARG A 54 -1.28 -10.66 -12.20
CA ARG A 54 0.08 -11.19 -12.31
C ARG A 54 1.16 -10.10 -12.29
N THR A 55 0.83 -8.92 -11.76
CA THR A 55 1.71 -7.74 -11.74
C THR A 55 1.60 -7.01 -10.41
N PHE A 56 2.74 -6.81 -9.75
CA PHE A 56 2.87 -6.10 -8.49
C PHE A 56 3.89 -4.96 -8.63
N PHE A 57 3.60 -3.82 -8.03
CA PHE A 57 4.47 -2.66 -8.02
C PHE A 57 5.03 -2.47 -6.60
N ALA A 58 6.33 -2.22 -6.50
CA ALA A 58 7.05 -2.07 -5.25
C ALA A 58 7.73 -0.71 -5.16
N MET A 59 7.61 -0.09 -3.99
CA MET A 59 8.23 1.19 -3.66
C MET A 59 8.43 1.30 -2.15
N SER A 60 9.25 2.25 -1.71
CA SER A 60 9.49 2.53 -0.29
C SER A 60 8.84 3.85 0.11
N ALA A 61 8.44 3.97 1.38
CA ALA A 61 8.05 5.27 1.94
C ALA A 61 9.23 6.25 1.93
N TYR A 62 10.44 5.73 2.18
CA TYR A 62 11.67 6.51 2.37
C TYR A 62 12.79 5.93 1.48
N SER A 63 12.83 6.37 0.23
CA SER A 63 13.77 5.89 -0.79
C SER A 63 15.25 6.04 -0.43
N ARG A 64 15.59 7.02 0.42
CA ARG A 64 16.94 7.20 0.98
C ARG A 64 17.43 6.05 1.87
N LEU A 65 16.51 5.20 2.35
CA LEU A 65 16.80 4.06 3.21
C LEU A 65 16.93 2.74 2.43
N ASP A 66 16.76 2.78 1.11
CA ASP A 66 16.84 1.59 0.27
C ASP A 66 18.29 1.15 0.03
N VAL A 67 18.49 -0.16 -0.15
CA VAL A 67 19.81 -0.79 -0.31
C VAL A 67 19.84 -1.62 -1.60
N PRO A 68 20.91 -1.56 -2.43
CA PRO A 68 22.06 -0.67 -2.30
C PRO A 68 21.71 0.80 -2.59
N LYS A 69 22.53 1.73 -2.10
CA LYS A 69 22.43 3.14 -2.48
C LYS A 69 22.54 3.27 -4.01
N GLY A 70 21.62 4.02 -4.60
CA GLY A 70 21.54 4.17 -6.06
C GLY A 70 20.82 3.03 -6.80
N GLY A 71 20.34 1.99 -6.10
CA GLY A 71 19.47 0.96 -6.69
C GLY A 71 18.13 1.53 -7.19
N PRO A 72 17.28 0.75 -7.88
CA PRO A 72 16.01 1.26 -8.42
C PRO A 72 15.08 1.85 -7.36
N TRP A 73 14.48 3.01 -7.63
CA TRP A 73 13.51 3.65 -6.73
C TRP A 73 12.16 2.90 -6.73
N PHE A 74 11.76 2.46 -7.92
CA PHE A 74 10.53 1.75 -8.16
C PHE A 74 10.83 0.44 -8.89
N GLU A 75 10.09 -0.61 -8.59
CA GLU A 75 10.25 -1.91 -9.24
C GLU A 75 8.89 -2.54 -9.52
N VAL A 76 8.83 -3.36 -10.56
CA VAL A 76 7.65 -4.16 -10.91
C VAL A 76 8.03 -5.63 -10.89
N LEU A 77 7.26 -6.43 -10.17
CA LEU A 77 7.26 -7.88 -10.24
C LEU A 77 6.16 -8.31 -11.19
N GLN A 78 6.52 -9.03 -12.24
CA GLN A 78 5.57 -9.52 -13.23
C GLN A 78 5.87 -10.97 -13.61
N GLN A 79 4.81 -11.75 -13.84
CA GLN A 79 4.94 -13.08 -14.42
C GLN A 79 5.06 -12.96 -15.94
N GLN A 80 6.19 -13.39 -16.48
CA GLN A 80 6.43 -13.48 -17.92
C GLN A 80 5.98 -14.85 -18.42
N LEU A 81 5.16 -14.86 -19.46
CA LEU A 81 4.80 -16.09 -20.17
C LEU A 81 6.01 -16.59 -20.95
N LEU A 82 6.35 -17.88 -20.79
CA LEU A 82 7.43 -18.50 -21.55
C LEU A 82 6.97 -18.75 -23.00
N PRO A 83 7.78 -18.42 -24.02
CA PRO A 83 7.46 -18.75 -25.40
C PRO A 83 7.33 -20.27 -25.57
N GLY A 84 6.17 -20.74 -26.04
CA GLY A 84 5.94 -22.14 -26.44
C GLY A 84 5.24 -23.06 -25.43
N GLY A 85 4.78 -22.59 -24.28
CA GLY A 85 4.13 -23.43 -23.27
C GLY A 85 2.61 -23.28 -23.21
N GLY A 86 1.87 -24.23 -23.76
CA GLY A 86 0.40 -24.38 -23.59
C GLY A 86 -0.04 -24.88 -22.20
N GLY A 87 0.78 -24.66 -21.17
CA GLY A 87 0.54 -25.15 -19.81
C GLY A 87 1.21 -24.28 -18.75
N GLY A 88 0.44 -23.37 -18.16
CA GLY A 88 0.48 -23.01 -16.73
C GLY A 88 1.77 -22.52 -16.06
N GLY A 89 2.88 -22.29 -16.75
CA GLY A 89 4.16 -21.93 -16.11
C GLY A 89 4.78 -20.64 -16.65
N GLY A 90 4.55 -19.51 -15.97
CA GLY A 90 5.26 -18.25 -16.25
C GLY A 90 6.36 -17.96 -15.23
N ARG A 91 7.48 -17.37 -15.67
CA ARG A 91 8.60 -17.00 -14.79
C ARG A 91 8.37 -15.60 -14.21
N TRP A 92 8.46 -15.50 -12.89
CA TRP A 92 8.41 -14.21 -12.20
C TRP A 92 9.75 -13.48 -12.28
N ALA A 93 9.71 -12.17 -12.55
CA ALA A 93 10.91 -11.33 -12.62
C ALA A 93 10.66 -9.92 -12.07
N TRP A 94 11.66 -9.39 -11.35
CA TRP A 94 11.72 -7.98 -10.97
C TRP A 94 12.39 -7.15 -12.07
N SER A 95 11.72 -6.06 -12.43
CA SER A 95 12.22 -5.07 -13.38
C SER A 95 12.27 -3.69 -12.73
N ALA A 96 13.37 -2.98 -12.95
CA ALA A 96 13.51 -1.60 -12.51
C ALA A 96 12.56 -0.71 -13.31
N VAL A 97 11.84 0.17 -12.62
CA VAL A 97 11.03 1.21 -13.24
C VAL A 97 11.89 2.47 -13.35
N PRO A 98 11.89 3.16 -14.51
CA PRO A 98 12.64 4.41 -14.68
C PRO A 98 12.17 5.48 -13.68
N ASP A 99 13.02 6.46 -13.39
CA ASP A 99 12.63 7.56 -12.49
C ASP A 99 11.52 8.43 -13.12
N PRO A 100 10.64 9.03 -12.29
CA PRO A 100 9.62 9.96 -12.78
C PRO A 100 10.23 11.16 -13.52
N PRO A 101 9.57 11.67 -14.57
CA PRO A 101 10.11 12.74 -15.40
C PRO A 101 10.13 14.09 -14.65
N GLY A 102 11.07 14.95 -15.02
CA GLY A 102 11.14 16.32 -14.51
C GLY A 102 11.68 16.45 -13.07
N LEU A 103 12.25 15.38 -12.52
CA LEU A 103 12.97 15.40 -11.25
C LEU A 103 14.46 15.62 -11.48
N PRO A 104 15.15 16.42 -10.64
CA PRO A 104 16.60 16.53 -10.68
C PRO A 104 17.27 15.16 -10.47
N ARG A 105 18.33 14.89 -11.21
CA ARG A 105 19.06 13.62 -11.11
C ARG A 105 19.56 13.41 -9.68
N GLY A 106 19.31 12.23 -9.12
CA GLY A 106 19.73 11.86 -7.77
C GLY A 106 18.84 12.43 -6.65
N GLN A 107 17.86 13.29 -6.95
CA GLN A 107 16.93 13.80 -5.95
C GLN A 107 15.70 12.89 -5.86
N ARG A 108 15.79 11.89 -4.99
CA ARG A 108 14.65 11.02 -4.64
C ARG A 108 13.98 11.54 -3.38
N GLU A 109 12.66 11.59 -3.45
CA GLU A 109 11.83 12.12 -2.37
C GLU A 109 11.05 11.00 -1.67
N ASP A 110 10.41 11.34 -0.56
CA ASP A 110 9.54 10.40 0.14
C ASP A 110 8.25 10.17 -0.65
N VAL A 111 7.80 8.92 -0.70
CA VAL A 111 6.45 8.59 -1.15
C VAL A 111 5.48 8.92 -0.02
N ARG A 112 4.61 9.90 -0.24
CA ARG A 112 3.63 10.35 0.75
C ARG A 112 2.30 9.65 0.60
N ALA A 113 1.84 9.44 -0.63
CA ALA A 113 0.57 8.76 -0.88
C ALA A 113 0.60 7.98 -2.16
N TYR A 114 -0.25 6.96 -2.25
CA TYR A 114 -0.46 6.23 -3.49
C TYR A 114 -1.83 5.58 -3.56
N PHE A 115 -2.28 5.29 -4.79
CA PHE A 115 -3.43 4.43 -5.06
C PHE A 115 -3.26 3.75 -6.42
N VAL A 116 -4.10 2.76 -6.70
CA VAL A 116 -4.13 2.05 -7.99
C VAL A 116 -5.44 2.34 -8.71
N ALA A 117 -5.37 2.57 -10.01
CA ALA A 117 -6.53 2.77 -10.88
C ALA A 117 -6.31 2.00 -12.20
N GLY A 118 -6.90 0.81 -12.31
CA GLY A 118 -6.60 -0.13 -13.40
C GLY A 118 -5.11 -0.47 -13.41
N ALA A 119 -4.48 -0.43 -14.58
CA ALA A 119 -3.05 -0.71 -14.74
C ALA A 119 -2.11 0.42 -14.29
N ARG A 120 -2.63 1.48 -13.66
CA ARG A 120 -1.86 2.66 -13.26
C ARG A 120 -1.68 2.74 -11.76
N VAL A 121 -0.46 3.00 -11.33
CA VAL A 121 -0.13 3.37 -9.94
C VAL A 121 0.04 4.87 -9.87
N TRP A 122 -0.74 5.53 -9.02
CA TRP A 122 -0.63 6.95 -8.73
C TRP A 122 0.19 7.14 -7.47
N ILE A 123 1.14 8.09 -7.51
CA ILE A 123 2.15 8.27 -6.47
C ILE A 123 2.34 9.77 -6.25
N SER A 124 2.11 10.23 -5.01
CA SER A 124 2.46 11.59 -4.58
C SER A 124 3.81 11.58 -3.89
N LEU A 125 4.72 12.36 -4.45
CA LEU A 125 6.09 12.55 -3.98
C LEU A 125 6.17 13.85 -3.18
N ARG A 126 6.82 13.80 -2.02
CA ARG A 126 7.02 14.96 -1.14
C ARG A 126 7.60 16.12 -1.96
N LEU A 127 6.94 17.27 -1.94
CA LEU A 127 7.33 18.53 -2.61
C LEU A 127 7.41 18.49 -4.16
N GLN A 128 7.21 17.35 -4.81
CA GLN A 128 7.39 17.20 -6.27
C GLN A 128 6.06 17.06 -7.04
N GLY A 129 4.96 16.82 -6.31
CA GLY A 129 3.62 16.64 -6.86
C GLY A 129 3.23 15.17 -7.03
N THR A 130 2.27 14.93 -7.91
CA THR A 130 1.68 13.61 -8.14
C THR A 130 1.98 13.12 -9.55
N TYR A 131 2.33 11.85 -9.66
CA TYR A 131 2.68 11.15 -10.89
C TYR A 131 1.84 9.89 -11.01
N SER A 132 1.64 9.41 -12.23
CA SER A 132 1.10 8.07 -12.48
C SER A 132 2.05 7.27 -13.35
N PHE A 133 2.22 5.99 -13.03
CA PHE A 133 2.96 5.03 -13.86
C PHE A 133 1.99 4.01 -14.44
N ASP A 134 1.91 3.95 -15.77
CA ASP A 134 1.15 2.95 -16.50
C ASP A 134 2.02 1.70 -16.66
N THR A 135 1.71 0.66 -15.87
CA THR A 135 2.50 -0.59 -15.86
C THR A 135 2.36 -1.39 -17.15
N ALA A 136 1.25 -1.23 -17.89
CA ALA A 136 1.07 -1.89 -19.18
C ALA A 136 1.89 -1.20 -20.27
N ARG A 137 1.96 0.14 -20.25
CA ARG A 137 2.72 0.93 -21.24
C ARG A 137 4.15 1.26 -20.81
N GLN A 138 4.53 0.92 -19.58
CA GLN A 138 5.82 1.26 -18.96
C GLN A 138 6.16 2.74 -19.08
N ARG A 139 5.18 3.62 -18.80
CA ARG A 139 5.33 5.08 -18.99
C ARG A 139 4.82 5.87 -17.80
N TRP A 140 5.58 6.90 -17.46
CA TRP A 140 5.20 7.91 -16.47
C TRP A 140 4.38 9.04 -17.08
N ARG A 141 3.54 9.63 -16.25
CA ARG A 141 2.87 10.91 -16.48
C ARG A 141 2.91 11.74 -15.21
N LYS A 142 3.18 13.04 -15.33
CA LYS A 142 2.95 14.00 -14.23
C LYS A 142 1.48 14.38 -14.22
N GLU A 143 0.81 14.12 -13.10
CA GLU A 143 -0.63 14.36 -12.92
C GLU A 143 -0.88 15.79 -12.44
N GLY A 144 0.05 16.34 -11.66
CA GLY A 144 0.02 17.73 -11.25
C GLY A 144 1.12 18.07 -10.25
N ALA A 145 1.34 19.37 -10.03
CA ALA A 145 2.25 19.85 -8.99
C ALA A 145 1.68 19.68 -7.57
N TRP A 146 0.39 19.34 -7.45
CA TRP A 146 -0.28 19.07 -6.19
C TRP A 146 0.06 17.67 -5.65
N MET A 147 0.00 17.51 -4.33
CA MET A 147 0.05 16.21 -3.66
C MET A 147 -1.37 15.78 -3.29
N LEU A 148 -1.63 14.47 -3.27
CA LEU A 148 -2.87 13.95 -2.73
C LEU A 148 -2.99 14.33 -1.25
N PRO A 149 -4.18 14.76 -0.76
CA PRO A 149 -4.38 15.16 0.64
C PRO A 149 -4.53 13.96 1.60
N VAL A 150 -3.85 12.87 1.29
CA VAL A 150 -3.83 11.62 2.06
C VAL A 150 -2.40 11.16 2.31
N LEU A 151 -2.24 10.13 3.14
CA LEU A 151 -0.96 9.56 3.55
C LEU A 151 -1.02 8.03 3.43
N GLY A 152 0.02 7.44 2.85
CA GLY A 152 0.08 6.01 2.58
C GLY A 152 -0.89 5.58 1.47
N ARG A 153 -1.47 4.39 1.64
CA ARG A 153 -2.40 3.81 0.66
C ARG A 153 -3.77 4.48 0.74
N ALA A 154 -4.32 4.80 -0.43
CA ALA A 154 -5.72 5.16 -0.60
C ALA A 154 -6.39 4.23 -1.64
N VAL A 155 -7.72 4.22 -1.64
CA VAL A 155 -8.56 3.37 -2.49
C VAL A 155 -9.45 4.27 -3.35
N LEU A 156 -9.30 4.16 -4.67
CA LEU A 156 -10.17 4.87 -5.61
C LEU A 156 -11.44 4.05 -5.84
N VAL A 157 -12.60 4.70 -5.71
CA VAL A 157 -13.90 4.18 -6.13
C VAL A 157 -14.41 5.06 -7.28
N PRO A 158 -14.36 4.59 -8.54
CA PRO A 158 -14.68 5.41 -9.71
C PRO A 158 -16.13 5.90 -9.78
N ASP A 159 -17.07 5.12 -9.25
CA ASP A 159 -18.48 5.48 -9.15
C ASP A 159 -19.00 5.05 -7.78
N PHE A 160 -18.82 5.94 -6.80
CA PHE A 160 -19.17 5.61 -5.43
C PHE A 160 -20.69 5.55 -5.25
N LEU A 161 -21.23 4.33 -5.11
CA LEU A 161 -22.65 4.05 -4.89
C LEU A 161 -23.59 4.67 -5.95
N GLY A 162 -23.14 4.74 -7.21
CA GLY A 162 -23.93 5.30 -8.31
C GLY A 162 -24.03 6.83 -8.30
N SER A 163 -23.19 7.52 -7.52
CA SER A 163 -23.16 8.98 -7.47
C SER A 163 -22.54 9.64 -8.70
N GLY A 164 -21.88 8.88 -9.58
CA GLY A 164 -21.11 9.38 -10.71
C GLY A 164 -19.81 10.10 -10.31
N ARG A 165 -19.47 10.13 -9.01
CA ARG A 165 -18.28 10.80 -8.49
C ARG A 165 -17.12 9.83 -8.33
N ARG A 166 -15.94 10.26 -8.76
CA ARG A 166 -14.69 9.54 -8.52
C ARG A 166 -14.13 9.93 -7.18
N LEU A 167 -14.33 9.08 -6.18
CA LEU A 167 -13.92 9.35 -4.81
C LEU A 167 -12.70 8.52 -4.43
N LEU A 168 -11.71 9.17 -3.83
CA LEU A 168 -10.56 8.52 -3.24
C LEU A 168 -10.71 8.49 -1.72
N PHE A 169 -10.66 7.29 -1.15
CA PHE A 169 -10.79 7.06 0.28
C PHE A 169 -9.43 6.73 0.89
N GLY A 170 -9.04 7.45 1.93
CA GLY A 170 -7.71 7.27 2.53
C GLY A 170 -7.59 7.93 3.89
N ILE A 171 -6.35 7.99 4.36
CA ILE A 171 -6.01 8.59 5.65
C ILE A 171 -5.48 9.99 5.41
N ARG A 172 -6.09 11.00 6.05
CA ARG A 172 -5.73 12.40 5.88
C ARG A 172 -4.26 12.64 6.22
N SER A 173 -3.58 13.46 5.43
CA SER A 173 -2.14 13.75 5.60
C SER A 173 -1.80 14.65 6.78
N MET A 174 -2.82 15.25 7.41
CA MET A 174 -2.70 16.11 8.60
C MET A 174 -2.51 15.30 9.89
N ARG A 175 -2.16 15.99 10.99
CA ARG A 175 -1.76 15.39 12.28
C ARG A 175 -2.77 14.41 12.89
N ASP A 176 -4.04 14.50 12.50
CA ASP A 176 -5.12 13.72 13.07
C ASP A 176 -5.39 12.39 12.36
N HIS A 177 -4.79 12.14 11.19
CA HIS A 177 -4.87 10.87 10.46
C HIS A 177 -6.31 10.35 10.27
N GLN A 178 -7.28 11.24 10.11
CA GLN A 178 -8.69 10.86 9.98
C GLN A 178 -8.92 10.08 8.68
N PHE A 179 -9.83 9.10 8.72
CA PHE A 179 -10.39 8.53 7.50
C PHE A 179 -11.10 9.63 6.72
N CYS A 180 -10.92 9.70 5.41
CA CYS A 180 -11.48 10.78 4.61
C CYS A 180 -11.82 10.35 3.18
N ALA A 181 -12.73 11.11 2.57
CA ALA A 181 -13.09 11.04 1.17
C ALA A 181 -12.56 12.29 0.45
N VAL A 182 -11.92 12.07 -0.69
CA VAL A 182 -11.31 13.10 -1.54
C VAL A 182 -12.02 13.09 -2.88
N ASP A 183 -12.42 14.27 -3.34
CA ASP A 183 -12.91 14.47 -4.70
C ASP A 183 -11.74 14.45 -5.69
N MET A 184 -11.71 13.45 -6.57
CA MET A 184 -10.66 13.33 -7.58
C MET A 184 -10.95 14.12 -8.86
N ASP A 185 -12.17 14.64 -9.01
CA ASP A 185 -12.57 15.45 -10.15
C ASP A 185 -12.31 16.94 -9.90
N ALA A 186 -12.19 17.33 -8.62
CA ALA A 186 -11.63 18.63 -8.22
C ALA A 186 -10.18 18.83 -8.71
N ARG A 187 -9.80 20.09 -8.92
CA ARG A 187 -8.46 20.50 -9.39
C ARG A 187 -7.91 21.64 -8.52
N PRO A 188 -7.01 21.36 -7.56
CA PRO A 188 -6.47 20.04 -7.19
C PRO A 188 -7.50 19.15 -6.44
N PRO A 189 -7.25 17.84 -6.33
CA PRO A 189 -8.07 16.95 -5.51
C PRO A 189 -8.22 17.46 -4.08
N THR A 190 -9.45 17.48 -3.57
CA THR A 190 -9.79 18.15 -2.32
C THR A 190 -10.56 17.23 -1.39
N VAL A 191 -10.28 17.30 -0.08
CA VAL A 191 -11.02 16.54 0.94
C VAL A 191 -12.46 17.04 1.00
N LEU A 192 -13.42 16.16 0.78
CA LEU A 192 -14.85 16.46 0.89
C LEU A 192 -15.35 16.31 2.32
N ARG A 193 -14.92 15.24 2.98
CA ARG A 193 -15.35 14.86 4.32
C ARG A 193 -14.29 14.00 4.99
N SER A 194 -14.24 14.09 6.32
CA SER A 194 -13.45 13.20 7.16
C SER A 194 -14.25 12.71 8.36
N TRP A 195 -13.85 11.56 8.89
CA TRP A 195 -14.51 10.85 9.96
C TRP A 195 -13.48 10.43 11.00
N PRO A 196 -13.25 11.24 12.04
CA PRO A 196 -12.36 10.85 13.14
C PRO A 196 -12.83 9.57 13.86
N GLU A 197 -14.14 9.31 13.89
CA GLU A 197 -14.78 8.17 14.55
C GLU A 197 -14.45 6.83 13.88
N ALA A 198 -14.04 6.87 12.60
CA ALA A 198 -13.63 5.70 11.85
C ALA A 198 -12.22 5.20 12.21
N LEU A 199 -11.45 5.95 13.01
CA LEU A 199 -10.15 5.50 13.48
C LEU A 199 -10.30 4.43 14.58
N PRO A 200 -9.62 3.28 14.47
CA PRO A 200 -9.59 2.27 15.53
C PRO A 200 -8.79 2.79 16.74
N THR A 201 -9.48 3.31 17.76
CA THR A 201 -8.86 3.83 19.00
C THR A 201 -8.80 2.82 20.15
N ILE A 202 -9.40 1.64 19.97
CA ILE A 202 -9.52 0.62 21.04
C ILE A 202 -8.17 0.15 21.59
N GLY A 203 -7.15 0.03 20.75
CA GLY A 203 -5.79 -0.29 21.20
C GLY A 203 -5.20 0.81 22.10
N TRP A 204 -5.50 2.08 21.82
CA TRP A 204 -5.01 3.19 22.64
C TRP A 204 -5.70 3.23 24.00
N ALA A 205 -7.01 2.96 24.03
CA ALA A 205 -7.76 2.83 25.29
C ALA A 205 -7.21 1.70 26.18
N ALA A 206 -6.65 0.65 25.58
CA ALA A 206 -5.99 -0.45 26.28
C ALA A 206 -4.50 -0.19 26.61
N GLY A 207 -4.00 1.05 26.48
CA GLY A 207 -2.64 1.44 26.85
C GLY A 207 -1.57 1.24 25.77
N TYR A 208 -1.92 0.73 24.58
CA TYR A 208 -0.98 0.58 23.46
C TYR A 208 -0.71 1.93 22.79
N LYS A 209 0.54 2.23 22.47
CA LYS A 209 0.91 3.44 21.75
C LYS A 209 0.97 3.19 20.25
N ARG A 210 0.72 4.25 19.48
CA ARG A 210 0.76 4.18 18.02
C ARG A 210 2.17 3.83 17.56
N CYS A 211 2.30 2.78 16.75
CA CYS A 211 3.54 2.53 16.03
C CYS A 211 3.75 3.61 14.96
N SER A 212 4.95 3.69 14.42
CA SER A 212 5.28 4.44 13.21
C SER A 212 4.51 4.00 11.95
N PHE A 213 3.64 2.98 12.04
CA PHE A 213 2.83 2.51 10.92
C PHE A 213 1.57 3.36 10.72
N LEU A 214 1.35 3.73 9.47
CA LEU A 214 0.18 4.50 9.05
C LEU A 214 -1.08 3.63 9.11
N PRO A 215 -2.24 4.19 9.49
CA PRO A 215 -3.51 3.51 9.31
C PRO A 215 -3.69 3.11 7.83
N GLN A 216 -4.35 1.99 7.59
CA GLN A 216 -4.65 1.48 6.25
C GLN A 216 -6.15 1.42 6.03
N VAL A 217 -6.55 1.57 4.77
CA VAL A 217 -7.94 1.52 4.33
C VAL A 217 -8.11 0.39 3.32
N THR A 218 -9.14 -0.43 3.51
CA THR A 218 -9.58 -1.46 2.56
C THR A 218 -11.05 -1.26 2.23
N TYR A 219 -11.43 -1.46 0.98
CA TYR A 219 -12.81 -1.36 0.50
C TYR A 219 -13.38 -2.75 0.19
N PHE A 220 -14.60 -3.01 0.66
CA PHE A 220 -15.29 -4.30 0.54
C PHE A 220 -16.55 -4.22 -0.35
N GLY A 221 -16.70 -3.15 -1.13
CA GLY A 221 -17.89 -2.94 -1.95
C GLY A 221 -19.11 -2.44 -1.16
N GLY A 222 -20.06 -1.83 -1.87
CA GLY A 222 -21.33 -1.37 -1.30
C GLY A 222 -21.14 -0.35 -0.17
N GLY A 223 -20.18 0.56 -0.30
CA GLY A 223 -19.92 1.58 0.71
C GLY A 223 -19.20 1.08 1.97
N ARG A 224 -18.83 -0.21 2.04
CA ARG A 224 -18.19 -0.80 3.23
C ARG A 224 -16.67 -0.70 3.18
N PHE A 225 -16.09 -0.24 4.27
CA PHE A 225 -14.64 -0.09 4.44
C PHE A 225 -14.18 -0.72 5.75
N CYS A 226 -12.91 -1.12 5.79
CA CYS A 226 -12.19 -1.37 7.03
C CYS A 226 -11.01 -0.41 7.13
N VAL A 227 -10.93 0.29 8.26
CA VAL A 227 -9.75 1.04 8.68
C VAL A 227 -8.98 0.19 9.68
N SER A 228 -7.70 0.00 9.47
CA SER A 228 -6.85 -0.82 10.35
C SER A 228 -5.60 -0.08 10.80
N VAL A 229 -5.19 -0.29 12.05
CA VAL A 229 -4.00 0.30 12.65
C VAL A 229 -3.23 -0.76 13.40
N THR A 230 -1.91 -0.78 13.26
CA THR A 230 -1.02 -1.57 14.10
C THR A 230 -0.43 -0.70 15.19
N ASN A 231 -0.59 -1.11 16.45
CA ASN A 231 -0.06 -0.42 17.64
C ASN A 231 0.89 -1.35 18.40
N GLN A 232 1.80 -0.79 19.21
CA GLN A 232 2.76 -1.54 20.03
C GLN A 232 2.80 -1.02 21.46
N THR A 233 3.18 -1.88 22.41
CA THR A 233 3.60 -1.43 23.75
C THR A 233 4.97 -0.77 23.69
N ASN A 234 5.22 0.17 24.59
CA ASN A 234 6.51 0.86 24.71
C ASN A 234 7.43 0.13 25.70
N GLU A 235 7.66 -1.15 25.44
CA GLU A 235 8.43 -2.06 26.30
C GLU A 235 9.59 -2.63 25.49
N GLU A 236 10.64 -3.12 26.17
CA GLU A 236 11.78 -3.78 25.51
C GLU A 236 11.35 -4.97 24.62
N ASN A 237 10.20 -5.59 24.93
CA ASN A 237 9.55 -6.63 24.14
C ASN A 237 8.14 -6.21 23.68
N PRO A 238 8.02 -5.34 22.65
CA PRO A 238 6.76 -4.71 22.30
C PRO A 238 5.70 -5.73 21.88
N LEU A 239 4.56 -5.74 22.57
CA LEU A 239 3.34 -6.44 22.15
C LEU A 239 2.71 -5.68 20.99
N SER A 240 2.60 -6.31 19.82
CA SER A 240 1.91 -5.72 18.66
C SER A 240 0.43 -6.11 18.67
N VAL A 241 -0.44 -5.13 18.46
CA VAL A 241 -1.88 -5.34 18.30
C VAL A 241 -2.33 -4.74 16.98
N ALA A 242 -3.16 -5.45 16.23
CA ALA A 242 -3.86 -4.92 15.07
C ALA A 242 -5.28 -4.55 15.49
N SER A 243 -5.67 -3.28 15.31
CA SER A 243 -7.02 -2.79 15.59
C SER A 243 -7.74 -2.49 14.28
N PHE A 244 -9.04 -2.77 14.24
CA PHE A 244 -9.88 -2.67 13.06
C PHE A 244 -11.16 -1.92 13.39
N LYS A 245 -11.61 -1.08 12.46
CA LYS A 245 -12.92 -0.42 12.47
C LYS A 245 -13.58 -0.69 11.13
N ALA A 246 -14.68 -1.44 11.17
CA ALA A 246 -15.57 -1.62 10.03
C ALA A 246 -16.57 -0.46 10.00
N VAL A 247 -16.62 0.24 8.87
CA VAL A 247 -17.52 1.36 8.63
C VAL A 247 -18.24 1.17 7.32
N GLU A 248 -19.42 1.76 7.21
CA GLU A 248 -20.17 1.85 5.98
C GLU A 248 -20.54 3.30 5.71
N LEU A 249 -20.45 3.69 4.45
CA LEU A 249 -20.79 5.03 4.00
C LEU A 249 -22.01 4.95 3.08
N THR A 250 -22.98 5.83 3.29
CA THR A 250 -24.08 6.05 2.34
C THR A 250 -23.58 6.85 1.12
N ALA A 251 -24.39 6.94 0.06
CA ALA A 251 -24.07 7.75 -1.14
C ALA A 251 -23.77 9.22 -0.80
N ASP A 252 -24.45 9.77 0.20
CA ASP A 252 -24.25 11.14 0.71
C ASP A 252 -23.09 11.25 1.71
N LEU A 253 -22.24 10.22 1.80
CA LEU A 253 -21.09 10.18 2.68
C LEU A 253 -21.47 10.27 4.17
N GLN A 254 -22.62 9.72 4.56
CA GLN A 254 -22.98 9.56 5.97
C GLN A 254 -22.34 8.29 6.53
N LEU A 255 -21.72 8.39 7.71
CA LEU A 255 -21.04 7.28 8.36
C LEU A 255 -22.03 6.43 9.15
N ILE A 256 -22.01 5.13 8.88
CA ILE A 256 -22.68 4.11 9.66
C ILE A 256 -21.58 3.25 10.29
N GLU A 257 -21.45 3.33 11.61
CA GLU A 257 -20.55 2.46 12.33
C GLU A 257 -21.09 1.04 12.36
N ARG A 258 -20.25 0.07 12.01
CA ARG A 258 -20.65 -1.35 12.01
C ARG A 258 -20.03 -2.09 13.19
N ARG A 259 -18.70 -2.07 13.31
CA ARG A 259 -17.98 -2.86 14.33
C ARG A 259 -16.56 -2.34 14.59
N SER A 260 -16.10 -2.49 15.83
CA SER A 260 -14.69 -2.38 16.20
C SER A 260 -14.18 -3.72 16.71
N SER A 261 -12.93 -4.06 16.40
CA SER A 261 -12.24 -5.23 16.98
C SER A 261 -10.74 -4.99 17.07
N TYR A 262 -10.05 -5.82 17.85
CA TYR A 262 -8.60 -5.88 17.85
C TYR A 262 -8.12 -7.33 17.94
N TYR A 263 -6.91 -7.56 17.46
CA TYR A 263 -6.23 -8.84 17.46
C TYR A 263 -4.84 -8.68 18.06
N LEU A 264 -4.58 -9.43 19.14
CA LEU A 264 -3.28 -9.51 19.78
C LEU A 264 -2.40 -10.46 18.97
N MET A 265 -1.26 -9.97 18.48
CA MET A 265 -0.35 -10.83 17.73
C MET A 265 0.27 -11.88 18.65
N PRO A 266 0.35 -13.16 18.23
CA PRO A 266 0.91 -14.22 19.04
C PRO A 266 2.35 -13.91 19.48
N GLN A 267 2.74 -14.32 20.68
CA GLN A 267 4.12 -14.14 21.14
C GLN A 267 5.13 -14.90 20.25
N SER A 268 4.71 -16.01 19.62
CA SER A 268 5.52 -16.81 18.70
C SER A 268 5.78 -16.13 17.35
N SER A 269 5.09 -15.04 17.00
CA SER A 269 5.36 -14.28 15.77
C SER A 269 6.46 -13.22 15.96
N ARG A 270 7.10 -13.18 17.13
CA ARG A 270 8.25 -12.31 17.41
C ARG A 270 9.50 -12.95 16.83
N GLY A 271 10.28 -12.20 16.04
CA GLY A 271 11.64 -12.62 15.73
C GLY A 271 12.39 -12.75 17.05
N SER A 272 13.05 -13.89 17.28
CA SER A 272 14.05 -13.98 18.35
C SER A 272 14.97 -12.77 18.25
N PRO A 273 15.36 -12.12 19.36
CA PRO A 273 16.46 -11.18 19.30
C PRO A 273 17.61 -11.92 18.65
N VAL A 274 17.98 -11.50 17.44
CA VAL A 274 19.22 -11.96 16.83
C VAL A 274 20.27 -11.45 17.79
N THR A 275 20.84 -12.34 18.58
CA THR A 275 22.06 -12.08 19.32
C THR A 275 23.08 -11.72 18.26
N VAL A 276 23.31 -10.41 18.10
CA VAL A 276 24.46 -9.91 17.36
C VAL A 276 25.64 -10.28 18.24
N ILE A 277 26.31 -11.38 17.88
CA ILE A 277 27.66 -11.68 18.34
C ILE A 277 28.60 -10.88 17.44
#